data_AF-A0A446AUF4-F1
#
_entry.id   AF-A0A446AUF4-F1
#
_cell.length_a   1.000
_cell.length_b   1.000
_cell.length_c   1.000
_cell.angle_alpha   90.00
_cell.angle_beta   90.00
_cell.angle_gamma   90.00
#
_symmetry.space_group_name_H-M   'P 1'
#
loop_
_entity.id
_entity.type
_entity.pdbx_description
1 polymer ?
#
loop_
_entity_poly.entity_id
_entity_poly.type
_entity_poly.pdbx_seq_one_letter_code
_entity_poly.pdbx_strand_id
1 'polypeptide(L)' 'MNRQKKIKQLLKAHAKKASAKLAPKSKPKYISKADRLKLAAETDQELLPEPHQAG' A
#
# COMPACT_ATOMS: atom_id res chain seq x y z
N MET A 1 -8.48 8.43 36.98
CA MET A 1 -7.60 8.59 35.79
C MET A 1 -6.17 8.28 36.21
N ASN A 2 -5.69 7.06 35.98
CA ASN A 2 -4.40 6.60 36.51
C ASN A 2 -3.33 6.63 35.41
N ARG A 3 -2.04 6.82 35.78
CA ARG A 3 -0.93 7.05 34.84
C ARG A 3 -0.85 6.00 33.72
N GLN A 4 -1.06 4.73 34.08
CA GLN A 4 -1.09 3.62 33.13
C GLN A 4 -2.18 3.75 32.05
N LYS A 5 -3.38 4.22 32.42
CA LYS A 5 -4.47 4.43 31.44
C LYS A 5 -4.13 5.57 30.48
N LYS A 6 -3.53 6.65 30.98
CA LYS A 6 -3.11 7.80 30.16
C LYS A 6 -2.03 7.42 29.14
N ILE A 7 -1.02 6.65 29.58
CA ILE A 7 0.03 6.13 28.68
C ILE A 7 -0.58 5.23 27.61
N LYS A 8 -1.45 4.28 27.98
CA LYS A 8 -2.13 3.39 27.01
C LYS A 8 -2.95 4.18 25.99
N GLN A 9 -3.64 5.24 26.40
CA GLN A 9 -4.42 6.09 25.51
C GLN A 9 -3.52 6.86 24.53
N LEU A 10 -2.43 7.45 25.02
CA LEU A 10 -1.44 8.15 24.18
C LEU A 10 -0.84 7.21 23.12
N LEU A 11 -0.34 6.05 23.54
CA LEU A 11 0.28 5.07 22.63
C LEU A 11 -0.70 4.62 21.54
N LYS A 12 -1.96 4.33 21.90
CA LYS A 12 -3.01 3.98 20.93
C LYS A 12 -3.27 5.12 19.93
N ALA A 13 -3.33 6.36 20.41
CA ALA A 13 -3.53 7.53 19.54
C ALA A 13 -2.35 7.71 18.56
N HIS A 14 -1.11 7.54 19.01
CA HIS A 14 0.06 7.61 18.15
C HIS A 14 0.09 6.48 17.11
N ALA A 15 -0.18 5.25 17.52
CA ALA A 15 -0.26 4.10 16.61
C ALA A 15 -1.33 4.34 15.53
N LYS A 16 -2.54 4.78 15.90
CA LYS A 16 -3.61 5.08 14.94
C LYS A 16 -3.21 6.17 13.95
N LYS A 17 -2.51 7.23 14.40
CA LYS A 17 -2.00 8.29 13.53
C LYS A 17 -0.93 7.79 12.56
N ALA A 18 -0.01 6.94 13.02
CA ALA A 18 1.01 6.34 12.15
C ALA A 18 0.38 5.43 11.10
N SER A 19 -0.54 4.55 11.51
CA SER A 19 -1.26 3.66 10.59
C SER A 19 -2.10 4.44 9.58
N ALA A 20 -2.75 5.54 9.97
CA ALA A 20 -3.52 6.37 9.04
C ALA A 20 -2.64 7.08 8.00
N LYS A 21 -1.37 7.38 8.33
CA LYS A 21 -0.42 7.97 7.38
C LYS A 21 0.14 6.94 6.39
N LEU A 22 0.34 5.71 6.85
CA LEU A 22 0.84 4.60 6.02
C LEU A 22 -0.29 3.92 5.21
N ALA A 23 -1.55 4.09 5.61
CA ALA A 23 -2.67 3.45 4.95
C ALA A 23 -2.86 4.02 3.54
N PRO A 24 -2.95 3.19 2.50
CA PRO A 24 -3.32 3.64 1.17
C PRO A 24 -4.71 4.26 1.22
N LYS A 25 -4.84 5.45 0.63
CA LYS A 25 -6.06 6.28 0.67
C LYS A 25 -7.23 5.66 -0.09
N SER A 26 -6.95 4.70 -0.97
CA SER A 26 -7.93 3.95 -1.73
C SER A 26 -7.87 2.47 -1.37
N LYS A 27 -9.05 1.85 -1.26
CA LYS A 27 -9.15 0.40 -1.35
C LYS A 27 -8.53 -0.04 -2.69
N PRO A 28 -7.83 -1.19 -2.73
CA PRO A 28 -7.39 -1.73 -4.01
C PRO A 28 -8.61 -1.83 -4.92
N LYS A 29 -8.50 -1.28 -6.13
CA LYS A 29 -9.62 -1.26 -7.07
C LYS A 29 -10.08 -2.70 -7.25
N TYR A 30 -11.38 -2.92 -7.13
CA TYR A 30 -11.92 -4.25 -7.39
C TYR A 30 -11.81 -4.49 -8.90
N ILE A 31 -10.96 -5.44 -9.28
CA ILE A 31 -10.71 -5.84 -10.65
C ILE A 31 -11.39 -7.19 -10.83
N SER A 32 -12.33 -7.27 -11.78
CA SER A 32 -13.02 -8.52 -12.11
C SER A 32 -12.03 -9.58 -12.60
N LYS A 33 -12.42 -10.87 -12.60
CA LYS A 33 -11.52 -11.95 -13.07
C LYS A 33 -11.04 -11.71 -14.51
N ALA A 34 -11.90 -11.18 -15.38
CA ALA A 34 -11.55 -10.88 -16.77
C ALA A 34 -10.53 -9.73 -16.87
N ASP A 35 -10.70 -8.68 -16.08
CA ASP A 35 -9.81 -7.51 -16.11
C ASP A 35 -8.43 -7.81 -15.49
N ARG A 36 -8.37 -8.76 -14.54
CA ARG A 36 -7.11 -9.21 -13.94
C ARG A 36 -6.24 -9.99 -14.92
N LEU A 37 -6.85 -10.79 -15.79
CA LEU A 37 -6.15 -11.49 -16.86
C LEU A 37 -5.60 -10.53 -17.92
N LYS A 38 -6.37 -9.48 -18.26
CA LYS A 38 -5.94 -8.44 -19.19
C LYS A 38 -4.77 -7.62 -18.62
N LEU A 39 -4.87 -7.18 -17.36
CA LEU A 39 -3.81 -6.41 -16.73
C LEU A 39 -2.52 -7.22 -16.55
N ALA A 40 -2.59 -8.52 -16.25
CA ALA A 40 -1.40 -9.38 -16.18
C ALA A 40 -0.68 -9.47 -17.54
N ALA A 41 -1.44 -9.65 -18.63
CA ALA A 41 -0.88 -9.70 -19.99
C ALA A 41 -0.23 -8.37 -20.42
N GLU A 42 -0.81 -7.22 -20.02
CA GLU A 42 -0.24 -5.89 -20.29
C GLU A 42 1.00 -5.61 -19.43
N THR A 43 0.99 -5.99 -18.13
CA THR A 43 2.15 -5.80 -17.25
C THR A 43 3.35 -6.66 -17.66
N ASP A 44 3.11 -7.82 -18.26
CA ASP A 44 4.16 -8.68 -18.81
C ASP A 44 4.77 -8.10 -20.10
N GLN A 45 4.04 -7.25 -20.83
CA GLN A 45 4.58 -6.55 -22.01
C GLN A 45 5.38 -5.29 -21.67
N GLU A 46 5.08 -4.61 -20.56
CA GLU A 46 5.80 -3.39 -20.15
C GLU A 46 7.06 -3.68 -19.30
N LEU A 47 7.23 -4.91 -18.81
CA LEU A 47 8.42 -5.36 -18.07
C LEU A 47 9.56 -5.90 -18.96
N LEU A 48 9.65 -5.48 -20.22
CA LEU A 48 10.88 -5.63 -21.02
C LEU A 48 11.81 -4.46 -20.69
N PRO A 49 12.79 -4.60 -19.78
CA PRO A 49 13.79 -3.57 -19.59
C PRO A 49 14.62 -3.47 -20.88
N GLU A 50 14.45 -2.36 -21.60
CA GLU A 50 15.43 -1.88 -22.58
C GLU A 50 16.82 -1.91 -21.93
N PRO A 51 17.78 -2.70 -22.43
CA PRO A 51 19.13 -2.72 -21.88
C PRO A 51 19.77 -1.36 -22.15
N HIS A 52 19.93 -0.55 -21.10
CA HIS A 52 20.72 0.67 -21.11
C HIS A 52 22.19 0.32 -21.46
N GLN A 53 22.53 0.32 -22.75
CA GLN A 53 23.89 0.10 -23.23
C GLN A 53 24.77 1.31 -22.86
N ALA A 54 25.79 1.06 -22.04
CA ALA A 54 26.90 1.97 -21.83
C ALA A 54 27.89 1.82 -22.99
N GLY A 55 28.23 2.93 -23.63
CA GLY A 55 29.33 3.10 -24.58
C GLY A 55 30.16 4.30 -24.19
#